data_AF-A0A5P9ERM0-F1
#
_entry.id   AF-A0A5P9ERM0-F1
#
_cell.length_a   1.000
_cell.length_b   1.000
_cell.length_c   1.000
_cell.angle_alpha   90.00
_cell.angle_beta   90.00
_cell.angle_gamma   90.00
#
_symmetry.space_group_name_H-M   'P 1'
#
loop_
_entity.id
_entity.type
_entity.pdbx_description
1 polymer ?
#
loop_
_entity_poly.entity_id
_entity_poly.type
_entity_poly.pdbx_seq_one_letter_code
_entity_poly.pdbx_strand_id
1 'polypeptide(L)'
;MFKKIVISLTLTLSVFFGFIIWIKGLIPLQEQDFSTTTVSDLPYLQQLPRESRGKILAVATSTETMGDSGKATGYELTELARPYYIFSANGFIVDIASPKGGKPPAVIDKDDLGPFDYAFLNDPEAQQKVNNSIPIDQVSAEDYQAVFFVGGKGTMFDFPDNPHIQSLVREIYNSGKIIGAVCHGPAALANVILDNGKPLIADRQISAFTNEEELFLIPDAEQRFPFLLEDRLREQGAFFQAGPTYLEQVSVDGQLITGQNPWSTWLAAESMVSAMGYTPVPRQVTPAEQTVKLLLTYEQHGFTEATEKLHKLQEEGEIDKRLLAMHGVVSAMRWEPGRALDIIRLLSKSQD
;
A
#
# COMPACT_ATOMS: atom_id res chain seq x y z
N MET A 1 32.84 28.78 -33.28
CA MET A 1 32.01 27.60 -32.91
C MET A 1 32.05 27.35 -31.40
N PHE A 2 33.24 27.27 -30.79
CA PHE A 2 33.44 27.05 -29.34
C PHE A 2 32.70 28.04 -28.41
N LYS A 3 32.75 29.36 -28.67
CA LYS A 3 32.02 30.37 -27.86
C LYS A 3 30.49 30.19 -27.86
N LYS A 4 29.89 29.76 -28.98
CA LYS A 4 28.44 29.53 -29.08
C LYS A 4 28.02 28.26 -28.30
N ILE A 5 28.88 27.24 -28.31
CA ILE A 5 28.67 26.01 -27.53
C ILE A 5 28.77 26.30 -26.03
N VAL A 6 29.79 27.05 -25.60
CA VAL A 6 29.97 27.41 -24.18
C VAL A 6 28.81 28.25 -23.66
N ILE A 7 28.34 29.25 -24.41
CA ILE A 7 27.19 30.09 -24.05
C ILE A 7 25.90 29.27 -23.99
N SER A 8 25.67 28.37 -24.96
CA SER A 8 24.51 27.47 -24.93
C SER A 8 24.56 26.56 -23.71
N LEU A 9 25.72 25.98 -23.38
CA LEU A 9 25.89 25.09 -22.24
C LEU A 9 25.67 25.82 -20.91
N THR A 10 26.21 27.03 -20.77
CA THR A 10 26.00 27.86 -19.55
C THR A 10 24.55 28.28 -19.40
N LEU A 11 23.87 28.67 -20.50
CA LEU A 11 22.46 29.02 -20.46
C LEU A 11 21.59 27.81 -20.07
N THR A 12 21.87 26.63 -20.62
CA THR A 12 21.18 25.38 -20.24
C THR A 12 21.40 25.03 -18.77
N LEU A 13 22.64 25.16 -18.27
CA LEU A 13 22.98 24.92 -16.86
C LEU A 13 22.29 25.93 -15.92
N SER A 14 22.23 27.21 -16.29
CA SER A 14 21.56 28.25 -15.50
C SER A 14 20.04 28.08 -15.48
N VAL A 15 19.43 27.71 -16.60
CA VAL A 15 18.00 27.37 -16.67
C VAL A 15 17.71 26.12 -15.83
N PHE A 16 18.58 25.11 -15.90
CA PHE A 16 18.46 23.89 -15.10
C PHE A 16 18.61 24.16 -13.59
N PHE A 17 19.57 25.00 -13.18
CA PHE A 17 19.76 25.38 -11.79
C PHE A 17 18.61 26.25 -11.25
N GLY A 18 18.12 27.20 -12.06
CA GLY A 18 16.93 27.99 -11.74
C GLY A 18 15.68 27.11 -11.60
N PHE A 19 15.54 26.10 -12.46
CA PHE A 19 14.47 25.10 -12.39
C PHE A 19 14.54 24.24 -11.12
N ILE A 20 15.74 23.81 -10.69
CA ILE A 20 15.92 23.09 -9.42
C ILE A 20 15.56 23.96 -8.21
N ILE A 21 16.01 25.22 -8.19
CA ILE A 21 15.66 26.15 -7.11
C ILE A 21 14.16 26.40 -7.07
N TRP A 22 13.54 26.58 -8.24
CA TRP A 22 12.11 26.80 -8.36
C TRP A 22 11.30 25.58 -7.87
N ILE A 23 11.66 24.35 -8.30
CA ILE A 23 11.02 23.12 -7.79
C ILE A 23 11.20 22.97 -6.28
N LYS A 24 12.40 23.25 -5.74
CA LYS A 24 12.63 23.22 -4.29
C LYS A 24 11.77 24.24 -3.55
N GLY A 25 11.44 25.38 -4.15
CA GLY A 25 10.51 26.35 -3.59
C GLY A 25 9.05 25.90 -3.61
N LEU A 26 8.69 24.88 -4.41
CA LEU A 26 7.33 24.33 -4.50
C LEU A 26 7.05 23.23 -3.48
N ILE A 27 8.08 22.63 -2.88
CA ILE A 27 7.95 21.56 -1.87
C ILE A 27 8.11 22.23 -0.49
N PRO A 28 7.08 22.22 0.38
CA PRO A 28 7.21 22.79 1.72
C PRO A 28 8.31 22.05 2.51
N LEU A 29 9.20 22.82 3.14
CA LEU A 29 10.33 22.31 3.94
C LEU A 29 9.93 21.87 5.35
N GLN A 30 8.68 22.10 5.76
CA GLN A 30 8.23 21.84 7.12
C GLN A 30 7.57 20.46 7.19
N GLU A 31 8.35 19.47 7.62
CA GLU A 31 7.83 18.17 8.03
C GLU A 31 7.06 18.35 9.35
N GLN A 32 5.79 17.92 9.37
CA GLN A 32 5.09 17.73 10.64
C GLN A 32 5.73 16.53 11.36
N ASP A 33 6.25 16.78 12.55
CA ASP A 33 6.81 15.72 13.40
C ASP A 33 5.69 14.97 14.10
N PHE A 34 5.42 13.76 13.64
CA PHE A 34 4.44 12.84 14.22
C PHE A 34 5.08 11.81 15.16
N SER A 35 6.39 11.91 15.46
CA SER A 35 7.14 10.86 16.17
C SER A 35 6.60 10.52 17.55
N THR A 36 5.93 11.48 18.20
CA THR A 36 5.30 11.31 19.51
C THR A 36 3.81 11.02 19.45
N THR A 37 3.21 10.89 18.27
CA THR A 37 1.77 10.62 18.12
C THR A 37 1.41 9.28 18.73
N THR A 38 0.31 9.26 19.47
CA THR A 38 -0.24 8.09 20.16
C THR A 38 -1.68 7.82 19.75
N VAL A 39 -2.24 6.68 20.17
CA VAL A 39 -3.65 6.32 19.92
C VAL A 39 -4.63 7.39 20.41
N SER A 40 -4.35 8.04 21.55
CA SER A 40 -5.23 9.08 22.11
C SER A 40 -5.29 10.34 21.25
N ASP A 41 -4.29 10.56 20.39
CA ASP A 41 -4.24 11.71 19.50
C ASP A 41 -5.04 11.51 18.21
N LEU A 42 -5.56 10.30 17.97
CA LEU A 42 -6.32 9.95 16.77
C LEU A 42 -7.83 9.99 17.05
N PRO A 43 -8.57 11.03 16.60
CA PRO A 43 -10.02 11.15 16.85
C PRO A 43 -10.81 9.95 16.31
N TYR A 44 -10.34 9.37 15.21
CA TYR A 44 -10.93 8.19 14.58
C TYR A 44 -11.03 7.00 15.54
N LEU A 45 -10.04 6.84 16.44
CA LEU A 45 -9.98 5.74 17.40
C LEU A 45 -10.71 6.05 18.72
N GLN A 46 -11.29 7.25 18.86
CA GLN A 46 -12.01 7.64 20.09
C GLN A 46 -13.51 7.29 20.04
N GLN A 47 -14.02 6.84 18.89
CA GLN A 47 -15.44 6.55 18.67
C GLN A 47 -15.71 5.07 18.41
N LEU A 48 -14.96 4.18 19.08
CA LEU A 48 -15.04 2.73 18.84
C LEU A 48 -16.46 2.18 19.13
N PRO A 49 -16.93 1.21 18.33
CA PRO A 49 -18.15 0.48 18.61
C PRO A 49 -18.13 -0.16 20.00
N ARG A 50 -19.31 -0.24 20.64
CA ARG A 50 -19.42 -0.78 22.00
C ARG A 50 -19.37 -2.31 22.08
N GLU A 51 -19.65 -3.00 20.98
CA GLU A 51 -19.68 -4.46 20.92
C GLU A 51 -18.66 -4.98 19.90
N SER A 52 -17.99 -6.08 20.27
CA SER A 52 -17.03 -6.74 19.38
C SER A 52 -17.75 -7.41 18.22
N ARG A 53 -17.21 -7.23 17.01
CA ARG A 53 -17.66 -7.89 15.77
C ARG A 53 -16.87 -9.17 15.47
N GLY A 54 -16.16 -9.70 16.46
CA GLY A 54 -15.26 -10.84 16.31
C GLY A 54 -13.84 -10.41 15.97
N LYS A 55 -13.08 -11.34 15.39
CA LYS A 55 -11.63 -11.18 15.16
C LYS A 55 -11.27 -11.12 13.68
N ILE A 56 -10.21 -10.39 13.37
CA ILE A 56 -9.51 -10.43 12.07
C ILE A 56 -8.07 -10.83 12.33
N LEU A 57 -7.54 -11.73 11.51
CA LEU A 57 -6.13 -12.10 11.55
C LEU A 57 -5.34 -11.28 10.53
N ALA A 58 -4.41 -10.45 10.98
CA ALA A 58 -3.41 -9.86 10.11
C ALA A 58 -2.17 -10.75 10.04
N VAL A 59 -1.72 -11.12 8.84
CA VAL A 59 -0.57 -12.01 8.62
C VAL A 59 0.58 -11.23 7.98
N ALA A 60 1.72 -11.19 8.65
CA ALA A 60 2.95 -10.55 8.18
C ALA A 60 4.04 -11.61 7.88
N THR A 61 4.96 -11.29 6.97
CA THR A 61 6.11 -12.17 6.65
C THR A 61 7.06 -12.33 7.83
N SER A 62 7.77 -13.45 7.89
CA SER A 62 8.89 -13.70 8.81
C SER A 62 10.25 -13.63 8.09
N THR A 63 10.29 -13.14 6.85
CA THR A 63 11.49 -13.04 6.03
C THR A 63 12.13 -11.67 6.17
N GLU A 64 13.38 -11.64 6.66
CA GLU A 64 14.14 -10.41 6.89
C GLU A 64 15.18 -10.11 5.80
N THR A 65 15.43 -11.04 4.88
CA THR A 65 16.40 -10.88 3.78
C THR A 65 15.83 -11.35 2.44
N MET A 66 16.12 -10.59 1.39
CA MET A 66 15.67 -10.87 0.02
C MET A 66 16.58 -11.90 -0.65
N GLY A 67 16.22 -13.18 -0.54
CA GLY A 67 16.95 -14.30 -1.13
C GLY A 67 18.44 -14.29 -0.77
N ASP A 68 19.29 -14.62 -1.74
CA ASP A 68 20.75 -14.64 -1.57
C ASP A 68 21.41 -13.25 -1.70
N SER A 69 20.62 -12.19 -1.95
CA SER A 69 21.17 -10.83 -2.16
C SER A 69 21.70 -10.18 -0.89
N GLY A 70 21.31 -10.68 0.29
CA GLY A 70 21.65 -10.11 1.59
C GLY A 70 20.98 -8.75 1.90
N LYS A 71 20.12 -8.23 1.01
CA LYS A 71 19.36 -6.99 1.27
C LYS A 71 18.25 -7.26 2.27
N ALA A 72 18.11 -6.37 3.26
CA ALA A 72 17.05 -6.45 4.25
C ALA A 72 15.65 -6.28 3.62
N THR A 73 14.67 -6.98 4.15
CA THR A 73 13.25 -6.88 3.78
C THR A 73 12.37 -7.23 4.99
N GLY A 74 11.06 -7.32 4.76
CA GLY A 74 10.06 -7.55 5.79
C GLY A 74 8.67 -7.24 5.25
N TYR A 75 7.72 -7.04 6.17
CA TYR A 75 6.43 -6.47 5.83
C TYR A 75 6.53 -4.94 5.76
N GLU A 76 5.70 -4.28 4.94
CA GLU A 76 5.61 -2.81 4.93
C GLU A 76 4.80 -2.34 6.14
N LEU A 77 5.40 -1.50 7.00
CA LEU A 77 4.77 -1.06 8.26
C LEU A 77 3.38 -0.43 8.05
N THR A 78 3.27 0.45 7.06
CA THR A 78 2.04 1.20 6.78
C THR A 78 0.91 0.29 6.33
N GLU A 79 1.24 -0.83 5.68
CA GLU A 79 0.29 -1.86 5.24
C GLU A 79 -0.21 -2.74 6.39
N LEU A 80 0.43 -2.72 7.57
CA LEU A 80 -0.10 -3.35 8.79
C LEU A 80 -0.80 -2.33 9.69
N ALA A 81 -0.16 -1.19 9.93
CA ALA A 81 -0.61 -0.18 10.90
C ALA A 81 -1.97 0.41 10.53
N ARG A 82 -2.16 0.77 9.26
CA ARG A 82 -3.38 1.44 8.79
C ARG A 82 -4.59 0.48 8.79
N PRO A 83 -4.50 -0.76 8.25
CA PRO A 83 -5.60 -1.72 8.36
C PRO A 83 -5.89 -2.14 9.81
N TYR A 84 -4.87 -2.29 10.66
CA TYR A 84 -5.06 -2.59 12.08
C TYR A 84 -6.03 -1.58 12.74
N TYR A 85 -5.85 -0.29 12.47
CA TYR A 85 -6.71 0.75 13.00
C TYR A 85 -8.05 0.87 12.27
N ILE A 86 -8.14 0.58 10.97
CA ILE A 86 -9.44 0.47 10.29
C ILE A 86 -10.28 -0.62 10.94
N PHE A 87 -9.73 -1.82 11.11
CA PHE A 87 -10.44 -2.94 11.70
C PHE A 87 -10.82 -2.68 13.16
N SER A 88 -9.89 -2.16 13.97
CA SER A 88 -10.14 -1.82 15.37
C SER A 88 -11.23 -0.75 15.51
N ALA A 89 -11.16 0.33 14.70
CA ALA A 89 -12.20 1.36 14.65
C ALA A 89 -13.56 0.82 14.26
N ASN A 90 -13.60 -0.27 13.50
CA ASN A 90 -14.82 -0.94 13.09
C ASN A 90 -15.25 -2.06 14.04
N GLY A 91 -14.68 -2.14 15.25
CA GLY A 91 -15.14 -3.04 16.31
C GLY A 91 -14.60 -4.47 16.20
N PHE A 92 -13.62 -4.72 15.32
CA PHE A 92 -12.94 -6.01 15.25
C PHE A 92 -11.71 -6.03 16.17
N ILE A 93 -11.46 -7.17 16.79
CA ILE A 93 -10.20 -7.43 17.47
C ILE A 93 -9.21 -7.93 16.42
N VAL A 94 -8.07 -7.26 16.28
CA VAL A 94 -7.03 -7.68 15.35
C VAL A 94 -5.98 -8.50 16.11
N ASP A 95 -5.81 -9.76 15.70
CA ASP A 95 -4.67 -10.60 16.08
C ASP A 95 -3.61 -10.53 14.97
N ILE A 96 -2.34 -10.72 15.31
CA ILE A 96 -1.23 -10.68 14.35
C ILE A 96 -0.54 -12.05 14.33
N ALA A 97 -0.36 -12.62 13.15
CA ALA A 97 0.38 -13.85 12.93
C ALA A 97 1.53 -13.66 11.94
N SER A 98 2.46 -14.60 11.95
CA SER A 98 3.50 -14.72 10.94
C SER A 98 3.93 -16.18 10.75
N PRO A 99 4.56 -16.54 9.61
CA PRO A 99 5.02 -17.91 9.36
C PRO A 99 5.79 -18.56 10.52
N LYS A 100 6.66 -17.80 11.21
CA LYS A 100 7.50 -18.30 12.32
C LYS A 100 6.98 -17.90 13.71
N GLY A 101 5.98 -17.04 13.79
CA GLY A 101 5.59 -16.38 15.03
C GLY A 101 6.69 -15.45 15.58
N GLY A 102 6.48 -14.92 16.79
CA GLY A 102 7.40 -13.96 17.40
C GLY A 102 7.37 -12.61 16.69
N LYS A 103 8.44 -11.82 16.72
CA LYS A 103 8.47 -10.50 16.08
C LYS A 103 8.76 -10.59 14.58
N PRO A 104 7.83 -10.27 13.67
CA PRO A 104 8.12 -10.22 12.25
C PRO A 104 9.01 -9.00 11.90
N PRO A 105 9.91 -9.12 10.91
CA PRO A 105 10.74 -8.01 10.44
C PRO A 105 9.90 -6.98 9.67
N ALA A 106 10.12 -5.69 9.95
CA ALA A 106 9.40 -4.59 9.31
C ALA A 106 10.35 -3.76 8.43
N VAL A 107 9.85 -3.33 7.27
CA VAL A 107 10.42 -2.23 6.49
C VAL A 107 9.72 -0.95 6.94
N ILE A 108 10.51 0.05 7.32
CA ILE A 108 10.03 1.34 7.82
C ILE A 108 10.67 2.44 6.98
N ASP A 109 9.90 2.98 6.04
CA ASP A 109 10.26 4.21 5.35
C ASP A 109 9.69 5.42 6.11
N LYS A 110 10.57 6.17 6.79
CA LYS A 110 10.17 7.33 7.60
C LYS A 110 9.49 8.42 6.77
N ASP A 111 9.82 8.47 5.49
CA ASP A 111 9.29 9.46 4.56
C ASP A 111 7.81 9.17 4.22
N ASP A 112 7.31 7.93 4.44
CA ASP A 112 5.91 7.53 4.20
C ASP A 112 5.06 7.49 5.49
N LEU A 113 5.66 7.68 6.67
CA LEU A 113 4.93 7.57 7.93
C LEU A 113 4.05 8.79 8.20
N GLY A 114 2.79 8.52 8.50
CA GLY A 114 1.83 9.50 8.99
C GLY A 114 1.47 9.31 10.47
N PRO A 115 0.51 10.09 10.99
CA PRO A 115 0.10 10.04 12.40
C PRO A 115 -0.39 8.66 12.84
N PHE A 116 -1.09 7.93 11.96
CA PHE A 116 -1.54 6.56 12.25
C PHE A 116 -0.36 5.58 12.38
N ASP A 117 0.67 5.73 11.56
CA ASP A 117 1.81 4.82 11.56
C ASP A 117 2.67 5.03 12.81
N TYR A 118 2.88 6.29 13.22
CA TYR A 118 3.56 6.59 14.48
C TYR A 118 2.73 6.20 15.71
N ALA A 119 1.41 6.42 15.70
CA ALA A 119 0.53 5.92 16.76
C ALA A 119 0.66 4.41 16.92
N PHE A 120 0.75 3.65 15.83
CA PHE A 120 0.95 2.20 15.86
C PHE A 120 2.30 1.80 16.45
N LEU A 121 3.37 2.51 16.11
CA LEU A 121 4.70 2.30 16.70
C LEU A 121 4.72 2.62 18.21
N ASN A 122 3.91 3.58 18.65
CA ASN A 122 3.81 4.00 20.03
C ASN A 122 2.69 3.31 20.83
N ASP A 123 1.90 2.41 20.21
CA ASP A 123 0.81 1.67 20.85
C ASP A 123 1.34 0.40 21.53
N PRO A 124 1.37 0.32 22.88
CA PRO A 124 1.87 -0.85 23.57
C PRO A 124 1.07 -2.13 23.29
N GLU A 125 -0.24 -2.04 23.05
CA GLU A 125 -1.08 -3.20 22.76
C GLU A 125 -0.78 -3.76 21.37
N ALA A 126 -0.77 -2.88 20.35
CA ALA A 126 -0.43 -3.28 19.00
C ALA A 126 1.01 -3.82 18.93
N GLN A 127 1.97 -3.15 19.56
CA GLN A 127 3.36 -3.62 19.61
C GLN A 127 3.51 -4.93 20.38
N GLN A 128 2.70 -5.19 21.42
CA GLN A 128 2.71 -6.48 22.10
C GLN A 128 2.28 -7.61 21.14
N LYS A 129 1.24 -7.39 20.31
CA LYS A 129 0.79 -8.35 19.30
C LYS A 129 1.82 -8.56 18.20
N VAL A 130 2.49 -7.49 17.73
CA VAL A 130 3.59 -7.59 16.76
C VAL A 130 4.76 -8.38 17.35
N ASN A 131 5.22 -8.03 18.55
CA ASN A 131 6.38 -8.68 19.18
C ASN A 131 6.13 -10.16 19.52
N ASN A 132 4.86 -10.57 19.64
CA ASN A 132 4.44 -11.93 19.97
C ASN A 132 3.45 -12.46 18.92
N SER A 133 3.74 -12.25 17.62
CA SER A 133 2.83 -12.73 16.58
C SER A 133 2.64 -14.24 16.69
N ILE A 134 1.41 -14.68 16.44
CA ILE A 134 1.04 -16.09 16.51
C ILE A 134 1.75 -16.83 15.37
N PRO A 135 2.46 -17.94 15.62
CA PRO A 135 2.99 -18.75 14.54
C PRO A 135 1.84 -19.33 13.72
N ILE A 136 1.94 -19.25 12.40
CA ILE A 136 0.81 -19.55 11.51
C ILE A 136 0.29 -20.99 11.63
N ASP A 137 1.14 -21.92 12.09
CA ASP A 137 0.79 -23.32 12.32
C ASP A 137 -0.08 -23.56 13.58
N GLN A 138 -0.26 -22.53 14.41
CA GLN A 138 -1.11 -22.54 15.61
C GLN A 138 -2.42 -21.77 15.42
N VAL A 139 -2.66 -21.22 14.23
CA VAL A 139 -3.87 -20.45 13.93
C VAL A 139 -5.02 -21.38 13.55
N SER A 140 -6.19 -21.20 14.16
CA SER A 140 -7.45 -21.83 13.73
C SER A 140 -8.28 -20.86 12.90
N ALA A 141 -8.67 -21.26 11.67
CA ALA A 141 -9.48 -20.43 10.78
C ALA A 141 -10.89 -20.11 11.35
N GLU A 142 -11.40 -20.93 12.26
CA GLU A 142 -12.73 -20.77 12.83
C GLU A 142 -12.86 -19.55 13.74
N ASP A 143 -11.75 -19.15 14.39
CA ASP A 143 -11.68 -18.03 15.34
C ASP A 143 -11.85 -16.65 14.69
N TYR A 144 -11.66 -16.58 13.37
CA TYR A 144 -11.58 -15.32 12.63
C TYR A 144 -12.77 -15.12 11.71
N GLN A 145 -13.23 -13.88 11.57
CA GLN A 145 -14.24 -13.47 10.59
C GLN A 145 -13.61 -13.19 9.22
N ALA A 146 -12.33 -12.81 9.22
CA ALA A 146 -11.55 -12.55 8.02
C ALA A 146 -10.05 -12.72 8.28
N VAL A 147 -9.28 -12.88 7.20
CA VAL A 147 -7.82 -12.80 7.21
C VAL A 147 -7.37 -11.66 6.30
N PHE A 148 -6.32 -10.94 6.71
CA PHE A 148 -5.67 -9.89 5.94
C PHE A 148 -4.18 -10.17 5.79
N PHE A 149 -3.70 -10.36 4.57
CA PHE A 149 -2.28 -10.55 4.27
C PHE A 149 -1.61 -9.20 4.00
N VAL A 150 -0.76 -8.80 4.94
CA VAL A 150 0.08 -7.61 4.82
C VAL A 150 1.11 -7.84 3.72
N GLY A 151 1.39 -6.83 2.91
CA GLY A 151 2.42 -6.92 1.89
C GLY A 151 3.83 -6.65 2.41
N GLY A 152 4.69 -6.16 1.52
CA GLY A 152 6.13 -6.14 1.68
C GLY A 152 6.83 -7.32 1.03
N LYS A 153 8.03 -7.07 0.52
CA LYS A 153 8.74 -7.98 -0.40
C LYS A 153 9.16 -9.30 0.26
N GLY A 154 9.21 -9.37 1.60
CA GLY A 154 9.52 -10.62 2.31
C GLY A 154 8.47 -11.71 2.06
N THR A 155 7.21 -11.32 1.82
CA THR A 155 6.10 -12.26 1.56
C THR A 155 6.37 -13.18 0.37
N MET A 156 7.12 -12.71 -0.64
CA MET A 156 7.48 -13.49 -1.83
C MET A 156 8.28 -14.76 -1.51
N PHE A 157 8.90 -14.84 -0.34
CA PHE A 157 9.79 -15.94 0.05
C PHE A 157 9.13 -16.95 1.00
N ASP A 158 8.14 -16.55 1.78
CA ASP A 158 7.57 -17.40 2.83
C ASP A 158 6.05 -17.50 2.85
N PHE A 159 5.34 -16.82 1.94
CA PHE A 159 3.89 -16.98 1.80
C PHE A 159 3.48 -18.04 0.76
N PRO A 160 3.99 -18.03 -0.49
CA PRO A 160 3.42 -18.85 -1.57
C PRO A 160 3.40 -20.35 -1.26
N ASP A 161 4.50 -20.88 -0.74
CA ASP A 161 4.68 -22.33 -0.53
C ASP A 161 4.47 -22.77 0.92
N ASN A 162 3.96 -21.87 1.77
CA ASN A 162 3.70 -22.22 3.17
C ASN A 162 2.40 -23.03 3.28
N PRO A 163 2.45 -24.30 3.72
CA PRO A 163 1.28 -25.18 3.73
C PRO A 163 0.20 -24.72 4.72
N HIS A 164 0.60 -24.08 5.83
CA HIS A 164 -0.33 -23.58 6.83
C HIS A 164 -1.07 -22.34 6.34
N ILE A 165 -0.39 -21.44 5.61
CA ILE A 165 -1.06 -20.32 4.93
C ILE A 165 -2.04 -20.85 3.89
N GLN A 166 -1.63 -21.81 3.05
CA GLN A 166 -2.53 -22.38 2.04
C GLN A 166 -3.75 -23.06 2.67
N SER A 167 -3.59 -23.76 3.80
CA SER A 167 -4.71 -24.36 4.53
C SER A 167 -5.65 -23.30 5.10
N LEU A 168 -5.09 -22.30 5.79
CA LEU A 168 -5.84 -21.20 6.38
C LEU A 168 -6.69 -20.47 5.32
N VAL A 169 -6.09 -20.11 4.18
CA VAL A 169 -6.80 -19.43 3.09
C VAL A 169 -7.94 -20.30 2.57
N ARG A 170 -7.70 -21.60 2.34
CA ARG A 170 -8.74 -22.52 1.86
C ARG A 170 -9.89 -22.64 2.85
N GLU A 171 -9.59 -22.76 4.15
CA GLU A 171 -10.59 -22.90 5.21
C GLU A 171 -11.44 -21.64 5.38
N ILE A 172 -10.81 -20.45 5.36
CA ILE A 172 -11.52 -19.16 5.39
C ILE A 172 -12.45 -19.04 4.18
N TYR A 173 -11.94 -19.33 2.97
CA TYR A 173 -12.73 -19.24 1.73
C TYR A 173 -13.90 -20.23 1.70
N ASN A 174 -13.67 -21.48 2.11
CA ASN A 174 -14.71 -22.50 2.18
C ASN A 174 -15.78 -22.17 3.24
N SER A 175 -15.43 -21.38 4.26
CA SER A 175 -16.35 -20.92 5.30
C SER A 175 -17.16 -19.69 4.90
N GLY A 176 -17.00 -19.15 3.68
CA GLY A 176 -17.71 -17.95 3.25
C GLY A 176 -17.18 -16.65 3.85
N LYS A 177 -15.95 -16.67 4.41
CA LYS A 177 -15.33 -15.55 5.12
C LYS A 177 -14.38 -14.74 4.22
N ILE A 178 -14.10 -13.50 4.62
CA ILE A 178 -13.37 -12.54 3.79
C ILE A 178 -11.85 -12.76 3.85
N ILE A 179 -11.21 -12.65 2.69
CA ILE A 179 -9.74 -12.67 2.53
C ILE A 179 -9.32 -11.35 1.90
N GLY A 180 -8.51 -10.60 2.63
CA GLY A 180 -7.89 -9.37 2.18
C GLY A 180 -6.41 -9.55 1.93
N ALA A 181 -5.83 -8.82 0.97
CA ALA A 181 -4.39 -8.73 0.80
C ALA A 181 -4.01 -7.41 0.09
N VAL A 182 -2.79 -6.92 0.30
CA VAL A 182 -2.31 -5.70 -0.39
C VAL A 182 -0.85 -5.86 -0.85
N CYS A 183 -0.47 -5.17 -1.92
CA CYS A 183 0.91 -5.10 -2.42
C CYS A 183 1.45 -6.48 -2.78
N HIS A 184 2.45 -7.01 -2.05
CA HIS A 184 2.93 -8.37 -2.21
C HIS A 184 2.16 -9.43 -1.41
N GLY A 185 1.27 -9.01 -0.49
CA GLY A 185 0.43 -9.89 0.31
C GLY A 185 -0.37 -10.94 -0.49
N PRO A 186 -0.87 -10.63 -1.72
CA PRO A 186 -1.49 -11.62 -2.61
C PRO A 186 -0.60 -12.82 -2.97
N ALA A 187 0.71 -12.79 -2.68
CA ALA A 187 1.59 -13.97 -2.74
C ALA A 187 1.05 -15.14 -1.90
N ALA A 188 0.32 -14.88 -0.81
CA ALA A 188 -0.36 -15.90 0.00
C ALA A 188 -1.47 -16.65 -0.76
N LEU A 189 -2.00 -16.09 -1.83
CA LEU A 189 -3.10 -16.67 -2.62
C LEU A 189 -2.57 -17.45 -3.84
N ALA A 190 -1.33 -17.18 -4.26
CA ALA A 190 -0.78 -17.60 -5.54
C ALA A 190 -0.81 -19.12 -5.76
N ASN A 191 -0.52 -19.92 -4.73
CA ASN A 191 -0.44 -21.37 -4.87
C ASN A 191 -1.58 -22.11 -4.15
N VAL A 192 -2.66 -21.41 -3.77
CA VAL A 192 -3.80 -22.02 -3.08
C VAL A 192 -4.67 -22.77 -4.07
N ILE A 193 -4.76 -24.08 -3.89
CA ILE A 193 -5.66 -24.97 -4.65
C ILE A 193 -6.86 -25.33 -3.78
N LEU A 194 -8.06 -25.16 -4.33
CA LEU A 194 -9.35 -25.52 -3.70
C LEU A 194 -9.61 -27.03 -3.76
N ASP A 195 -10.61 -27.50 -3.00
CA ASP A 195 -10.98 -28.93 -2.93
C ASP A 195 -11.43 -29.51 -4.29
N ASN A 196 -11.87 -28.64 -5.21
CA ASN A 196 -12.22 -29.02 -6.58
C ASN A 196 -11.01 -29.11 -7.53
N GLY A 197 -9.80 -28.94 -7.01
CA GLY A 197 -8.54 -29.00 -7.76
C GLY A 197 -8.20 -27.75 -8.57
N LYS A 198 -9.02 -26.69 -8.52
CA LYS A 198 -8.74 -25.42 -9.22
C LYS A 198 -7.97 -24.45 -8.33
N PRO A 199 -7.11 -23.59 -8.90
CA PRO A 199 -6.56 -22.44 -8.18
C PRO A 199 -7.68 -21.56 -7.61
N LEU A 200 -7.51 -21.08 -6.38
CA LEU A 200 -8.44 -20.18 -5.70
C LEU A 200 -8.77 -18.94 -6.55
N ILE A 201 -7.73 -18.40 -7.19
CA ILE A 201 -7.79 -17.13 -7.94
C ILE A 201 -8.14 -17.33 -9.43
N ALA A 202 -8.37 -18.56 -9.88
CA ALA A 202 -8.78 -18.81 -11.26
C ALA A 202 -10.11 -18.11 -11.58
N ASP A 203 -10.14 -17.37 -12.69
CA ASP A 203 -11.27 -16.55 -13.16
C ASP A 203 -11.72 -15.45 -12.18
N ARG A 204 -10.84 -15.04 -11.25
CA ARG A 204 -11.12 -13.97 -10.26
C ARG A 204 -10.40 -12.68 -10.59
N GLN A 205 -11.03 -11.56 -10.25
CA GLN A 205 -10.37 -10.24 -10.32
C GLN A 205 -9.42 -10.07 -9.14
N ILE A 206 -8.14 -9.85 -9.44
CA ILE A 206 -7.08 -9.70 -8.43
C ILE A 206 -6.22 -8.49 -8.76
N SER A 207 -5.91 -7.67 -7.76
CA SER A 207 -4.88 -6.63 -7.85
C SER A 207 -3.74 -6.96 -6.89
N ALA A 208 -2.51 -6.73 -7.31
CA ALA A 208 -1.32 -6.91 -6.49
C ALA A 208 -0.22 -5.98 -7.02
N PHE A 209 0.94 -5.95 -6.37
CA PHE A 209 2.06 -5.13 -6.84
C PHE A 209 2.43 -5.53 -8.27
N THR A 210 2.48 -4.54 -9.16
CA THR A 210 2.64 -4.80 -10.59
C THR A 210 4.09 -5.05 -10.95
N ASN A 211 4.31 -5.77 -12.04
CA ASN A 211 5.62 -5.91 -12.67
C ASN A 211 6.20 -4.56 -13.07
N GLU A 212 5.36 -3.63 -13.49
CA GLU A 212 5.79 -2.27 -13.83
C GLU A 212 6.35 -1.53 -12.60
N GLU A 213 5.65 -1.61 -11.45
CA GLU A 213 6.15 -1.05 -10.19
C GLU A 213 7.41 -1.78 -9.72
N GLU A 214 7.44 -3.11 -9.80
CA GLU A 214 8.57 -3.91 -9.34
C GLU A 214 9.84 -3.65 -10.15
N LEU A 215 9.76 -3.72 -11.48
CA LEU A 215 10.92 -3.54 -12.36
C LEU A 215 11.42 -2.09 -12.38
N PHE A 216 10.57 -1.12 -12.04
CA PHE A 216 11.01 0.26 -11.84
C PHE A 216 11.86 0.41 -10.57
N LEU A 217 11.47 -0.24 -9.47
CA LEU A 217 12.20 -0.16 -8.20
C LEU A 217 13.41 -1.10 -8.15
N ILE A 218 13.28 -2.28 -8.76
CA ILE A 218 14.29 -3.34 -8.80
C ILE A 218 14.40 -3.84 -10.25
N PRO A 219 15.26 -3.23 -11.07
CA PRO A 219 15.40 -3.61 -12.49
C PRO A 219 15.78 -5.07 -12.73
N ASP A 220 16.38 -5.73 -11.74
CA ASP A 220 16.80 -7.13 -11.74
C ASP A 220 15.87 -8.04 -10.89
N ALA A 221 14.60 -7.64 -10.68
CA ALA A 221 13.65 -8.35 -9.82
C ALA A 221 13.45 -9.82 -10.22
N GLU A 222 13.40 -10.11 -11.52
CA GLU A 222 13.27 -11.46 -12.08
C GLU A 222 14.37 -12.42 -11.60
N GLN A 223 15.57 -11.91 -11.28
CA GLN A 223 16.68 -12.72 -10.79
C GLN A 223 16.72 -12.79 -9.25
N ARG A 224 15.94 -11.96 -8.55
CA ARG A 224 15.97 -11.85 -7.08
C ARG A 224 14.80 -12.54 -6.39
N PHE A 225 13.62 -12.50 -7.01
CA PHE A 225 12.44 -13.17 -6.47
C PHE A 225 12.29 -14.57 -7.03
N PRO A 226 11.61 -15.47 -6.29
CA PRO A 226 11.27 -16.79 -6.82
C PRO A 226 10.44 -16.73 -8.11
N PHE A 227 9.64 -15.68 -8.24
CA PHE A 227 8.84 -15.33 -9.42
C PHE A 227 8.40 -13.86 -9.33
N LEU A 228 7.93 -13.28 -10.43
CA LEU A 228 7.22 -12.01 -10.42
C LEU A 228 5.75 -12.23 -10.06
N LEU A 229 5.24 -11.48 -9.07
CA LEU A 229 3.91 -11.73 -8.49
C LEU A 229 2.80 -11.60 -9.53
N GLU A 230 2.83 -10.55 -10.34
CA GLU A 230 1.82 -10.29 -11.36
C GLU A 230 1.72 -11.43 -12.39
N ASP A 231 2.86 -11.97 -12.82
CA ASP A 231 2.92 -13.09 -13.76
C ASP A 231 2.39 -14.36 -13.11
N ARG A 232 2.82 -14.65 -11.88
CA ARG A 232 2.37 -15.84 -11.16
C ARG A 232 0.86 -15.85 -10.95
N LEU A 233 0.26 -14.71 -10.61
CA LEU A 233 -1.19 -14.62 -10.44
C LEU A 233 -1.94 -14.87 -11.77
N ARG A 234 -1.41 -14.36 -12.90
CA ARG A 234 -1.96 -14.66 -14.24
C ARG A 234 -1.82 -16.12 -14.64
N GLU A 235 -0.68 -16.74 -14.38
CA GLU A 235 -0.46 -18.17 -14.65
C GLU A 235 -1.49 -19.06 -13.95
N GLN A 236 -1.98 -18.61 -12.78
CA GLN A 236 -3.00 -19.29 -11.99
C GLN A 236 -4.44 -18.96 -12.44
N GLY A 237 -4.59 -18.20 -13.52
CA GLY A 237 -5.87 -17.88 -14.15
C GLY A 237 -6.55 -16.63 -13.60
N ALA A 238 -5.87 -15.79 -12.82
CA ALA A 238 -6.47 -14.54 -12.34
C ALA A 238 -6.69 -13.53 -13.47
N PHE A 239 -7.85 -12.86 -13.46
CA PHE A 239 -8.11 -11.66 -14.24
C PHE A 239 -7.48 -10.45 -13.54
N PHE A 240 -6.17 -10.34 -13.65
CA PHE A 240 -5.43 -9.32 -12.94
C PHE A 240 -5.85 -7.90 -13.37
N GLN A 241 -6.15 -7.06 -12.39
CA GLN A 241 -6.56 -5.68 -12.57
C GLN A 241 -5.42 -4.75 -12.13
N ALA A 242 -4.69 -4.23 -13.12
CA ALA A 242 -3.68 -3.20 -12.90
C ALA A 242 -4.32 -1.81 -13.00
N GLY A 243 -4.11 -0.98 -11.99
CA GLY A 243 -4.35 0.46 -12.04
C GLY A 243 -3.07 1.22 -12.36
N PRO A 244 -3.14 2.56 -12.47
CA PRO A 244 -1.95 3.35 -12.73
C PRO A 244 -0.86 3.13 -11.66
N THR A 245 0.39 3.07 -12.10
CA THR A 245 1.57 2.83 -11.25
C THR A 245 1.61 3.80 -10.06
N TYR A 246 1.80 3.27 -8.86
CA TYR A 246 1.88 4.03 -7.60
C TYR A 246 0.62 4.84 -7.26
N LEU A 247 -0.55 4.44 -7.77
CA LEU A 247 -1.85 4.99 -7.35
C LEU A 247 -2.74 3.87 -6.78
N GLU A 248 -3.81 4.28 -6.10
CA GLU A 248 -4.78 3.37 -5.49
C GLU A 248 -5.52 2.52 -6.56
N GLN A 249 -5.54 1.21 -6.36
CA GLN A 249 -6.33 0.24 -7.12
C GLN A 249 -6.70 -0.95 -6.23
N VAL A 250 -7.99 -1.26 -6.12
CA VAL A 250 -8.52 -2.37 -5.33
C VAL A 250 -9.45 -3.22 -6.19
N SER A 251 -9.25 -4.53 -6.18
CA SER A 251 -10.19 -5.52 -6.73
C SER A 251 -11.05 -6.10 -5.61
N VAL A 252 -12.37 -6.12 -5.81
CA VAL A 252 -13.35 -6.75 -4.92
C VAL A 252 -14.10 -7.83 -5.72
N ASP A 253 -13.81 -9.10 -5.45
CA ASP A 253 -14.42 -10.25 -6.12
C ASP A 253 -14.92 -11.26 -5.07
N GLY A 254 -16.20 -11.13 -4.70
CA GLY A 254 -16.83 -11.97 -3.69
C GLY A 254 -16.10 -11.89 -2.34
N GLN A 255 -15.42 -12.98 -1.98
CA GLN A 255 -14.67 -13.09 -0.70
C GLN A 255 -13.25 -12.52 -0.79
N LEU A 256 -12.75 -12.18 -1.99
CA LEU A 256 -11.37 -11.73 -2.21
C LEU A 256 -11.32 -10.21 -2.40
N ILE A 257 -10.60 -9.52 -1.51
CA ILE A 257 -10.36 -8.07 -1.57
C ILE A 257 -8.85 -7.89 -1.69
N THR A 258 -8.37 -7.38 -2.82
CA THR A 258 -6.93 -7.27 -3.07
C THR A 258 -6.54 -5.88 -3.54
N GLY A 259 -5.52 -5.29 -2.92
CA GLY A 259 -5.01 -3.95 -3.24
C GLY A 259 -3.66 -4.00 -3.94
N GLN A 260 -3.45 -3.11 -4.90
CA GLN A 260 -2.25 -3.12 -5.73
C GLN A 260 -0.96 -2.78 -4.97
N ASN A 261 -0.96 -1.77 -4.11
CA ASN A 261 0.25 -1.17 -3.53
C ASN A 261 -0.07 -0.44 -2.20
N PRO A 262 0.91 0.19 -1.53
CA PRO A 262 0.67 0.86 -0.25
C PRO A 262 -0.46 1.90 -0.27
N TRP A 263 -0.68 2.58 -1.41
CA TRP A 263 -1.74 3.57 -1.59
C TRP A 263 -3.14 2.96 -1.61
N SER A 264 -3.24 1.65 -1.82
CA SER A 264 -4.49 0.90 -1.86
C SER A 264 -4.91 0.36 -0.48
N THR A 265 -4.04 0.47 0.52
CA THR A 265 -4.19 -0.12 1.86
C THR A 265 -5.47 0.31 2.57
N TRP A 266 -5.74 1.63 2.57
CA TRP A 266 -6.91 2.18 3.24
C TRP A 266 -8.21 1.66 2.63
N LEU A 267 -8.35 1.81 1.32
CA LEU A 267 -9.54 1.38 0.59
C LEU A 267 -9.72 -0.15 0.66
N ALA A 268 -8.64 -0.94 0.62
CA ALA A 268 -8.72 -2.38 0.76
C ALA A 268 -9.30 -2.79 2.14
N ALA A 269 -8.81 -2.18 3.22
CA ALA A 269 -9.31 -2.45 4.57
C ALA A 269 -10.79 -2.02 4.75
N GLU A 270 -11.16 -0.84 4.23
CA GLU A 270 -12.56 -0.37 4.24
C GLU A 270 -13.47 -1.26 3.40
N SER A 271 -12.98 -1.75 2.26
CA SER A 271 -13.70 -2.69 1.39
C SER A 271 -13.92 -4.03 2.07
N MET A 272 -12.97 -4.51 2.87
CA MET A 272 -13.17 -5.72 3.68
C MET A 272 -14.26 -5.54 4.73
N VAL A 273 -14.26 -4.39 5.45
CA VAL A 273 -15.32 -4.08 6.42
C VAL A 273 -16.69 -4.10 5.74
N SER A 274 -16.77 -3.50 4.55
CA SER A 274 -17.98 -3.51 3.72
C SER A 274 -18.39 -4.92 3.29
N ALA A 275 -17.42 -5.75 2.85
CA ALA A 275 -17.66 -7.12 2.43
C ALA A 275 -18.13 -8.04 3.57
N MET A 276 -17.75 -7.73 4.83
CA MET A 276 -18.28 -8.39 6.03
C MET A 276 -19.68 -7.89 6.43
N GLY A 277 -20.29 -6.97 5.66
CA GLY A 277 -21.66 -6.50 5.85
C GLY A 277 -21.79 -5.28 6.76
N TYR A 278 -20.71 -4.55 7.02
CA TYR A 278 -20.71 -3.35 7.86
C TYR A 278 -20.38 -2.10 7.06
N THR A 279 -21.03 -0.98 7.37
CA THR A 279 -20.58 0.33 6.87
C THR A 279 -19.28 0.73 7.58
N PRO A 280 -18.18 1.03 6.86
CA PRO A 280 -16.95 1.50 7.48
C PRO A 280 -17.21 2.78 8.30
N VAL A 281 -16.67 2.83 9.51
CA VAL A 281 -16.68 4.05 10.33
C VAL A 281 -15.96 5.16 9.55
N PRO A 282 -16.60 6.33 9.35
CA PRO A 282 -15.97 7.42 8.62
C PRO A 282 -14.70 7.91 9.31
N ARG A 283 -13.68 8.22 8.52
CA ARG A 283 -12.44 8.88 8.97
C ARG A 283 -12.14 10.08 8.08
N GLN A 284 -11.27 10.95 8.58
CA GLN A 284 -10.68 11.98 7.74
C GLN A 284 -9.76 11.32 6.71
N VAL A 285 -9.99 11.66 5.44
CA VAL A 285 -9.10 11.27 4.33
C VAL A 285 -7.78 12.04 4.49
N THR A 286 -6.66 11.33 4.43
CA THR A 286 -5.34 11.93 4.62
C THR A 286 -4.93 12.79 3.42
N PRO A 287 -4.00 13.77 3.60
CA PRO A 287 -3.48 14.56 2.47
C PRO A 287 -2.85 13.71 1.36
N ALA A 288 -2.19 12.62 1.74
CA ALA A 288 -1.67 11.62 0.83
C ALA A 288 -2.77 11.01 -0.06
N GLU A 289 -3.87 10.52 0.55
CA GLU A 289 -5.00 9.97 -0.20
C GLU A 289 -5.70 11.01 -1.07
N GLN A 290 -5.82 12.26 -0.60
CA GLN A 290 -6.36 13.35 -1.43
C GLN A 290 -5.50 13.58 -2.68
N THR A 291 -4.17 13.50 -2.52
CA THR A 291 -3.21 13.63 -3.63
C THR A 291 -3.28 12.47 -4.59
N VAL A 292 -3.38 11.23 -4.09
CA VAL A 292 -3.60 10.04 -4.93
C VAL A 292 -4.91 10.17 -5.71
N LYS A 293 -5.99 10.65 -5.07
CA LYS A 293 -7.28 10.91 -5.74
C LYS A 293 -7.20 12.01 -6.79
N LEU A 294 -6.37 13.03 -6.58
CA LEU A 294 -6.08 14.07 -7.57
C LEU A 294 -5.33 13.48 -8.77
N LEU A 295 -4.28 12.70 -8.52
CA LEU A 295 -3.49 12.03 -9.55
C LEU A 295 -4.32 11.02 -10.34
N LEU A 296 -5.20 10.24 -9.70
CA LEU A 296 -6.13 9.35 -10.39
C LEU A 296 -7.08 10.12 -11.32
N THR A 297 -7.59 11.27 -10.87
CA THR A 297 -8.40 12.15 -11.74
C THR A 297 -7.60 12.65 -12.94
N TYR A 298 -6.32 12.95 -12.77
CA TYR A 298 -5.44 13.27 -13.88
C TYR A 298 -5.29 12.10 -14.87
N GLU A 299 -5.00 10.89 -14.38
CA GLU A 299 -4.82 9.71 -15.25
C GLU A 299 -6.11 9.35 -16.01
N GLN A 300 -7.28 9.54 -15.39
CA GLN A 300 -8.57 9.14 -15.96
C GLN A 300 -9.23 10.21 -16.83
N HIS A 301 -9.04 11.48 -16.49
CA HIS A 301 -9.80 12.60 -17.06
C HIS A 301 -8.92 13.76 -17.56
N GLY A 302 -7.61 13.67 -17.36
CA GLY A 302 -6.64 14.65 -17.83
C GLY A 302 -6.48 15.88 -16.93
N PHE A 303 -5.59 16.78 -17.38
CA PHE A 303 -5.14 17.94 -16.62
C PHE A 303 -6.24 18.93 -16.22
N THR A 304 -7.22 19.18 -17.10
CA THR A 304 -8.30 20.15 -16.85
C THR A 304 -9.14 19.73 -15.64
N GLU A 305 -9.61 18.48 -15.63
CA GLU A 305 -10.44 17.97 -14.54
C GLU A 305 -9.65 17.80 -13.24
N ALA A 306 -8.37 17.41 -13.33
CA ALA A 306 -7.49 17.42 -12.18
C ALA A 306 -7.33 18.83 -11.57
N THR A 307 -7.24 19.86 -12.40
CA THR A 307 -7.16 21.26 -11.94
C THR A 307 -8.44 21.69 -11.21
N GLU A 308 -9.62 21.35 -11.74
CA GLU A 308 -10.89 21.65 -11.08
C GLU A 308 -11.02 20.93 -9.73
N LYS A 309 -10.58 19.67 -9.69
CA LYS A 309 -10.54 18.90 -8.44
C LYS A 309 -9.58 19.52 -7.42
N LEU A 310 -8.40 19.96 -7.86
CA LEU A 310 -7.43 20.62 -6.99
C LEU A 310 -8.05 21.86 -6.32
N HIS A 311 -8.75 22.70 -7.06
CA HIS A 311 -9.41 23.88 -6.49
C HIS A 311 -10.45 23.49 -5.40
N LYS A 312 -11.25 22.45 -5.64
CA LYS A 312 -12.20 21.95 -4.62
C LYS A 312 -11.47 21.41 -3.39
N LEU A 313 -10.39 20.66 -3.59
CA LEU A 313 -9.59 20.13 -2.49
C LEU A 313 -8.99 21.25 -1.64
N GLN A 314 -8.52 22.36 -2.24
CA GLN A 314 -7.99 23.50 -1.49
C GLN A 314 -9.04 24.19 -0.60
N GLU A 315 -10.33 24.05 -0.90
CA GLU A 315 -11.43 24.55 -0.05
C GLU A 315 -11.80 23.56 1.07
N GLU A 316 -11.62 22.25 0.84
CA GLU A 316 -12.13 21.16 1.69
C GLU A 316 -11.05 20.45 2.53
N GLY A 317 -9.76 20.59 2.20
CA GLY A 317 -8.66 19.90 2.87
C GLY A 317 -7.26 20.26 2.35
N GLU A 318 -6.25 19.53 2.83
CA GLU A 318 -4.85 19.70 2.39
C GLU A 318 -4.42 18.52 1.53
N ILE A 319 -3.67 18.77 0.46
CA ILE A 319 -2.96 17.74 -0.32
C ILE A 319 -1.51 17.60 0.15
N ASP A 320 -0.94 16.41 -0.04
CA ASP A 320 0.49 16.16 0.08
C ASP A 320 1.23 16.64 -1.18
N LYS A 321 1.75 17.87 -1.08
CA LYS A 321 2.55 18.51 -2.15
C LYS A 321 3.85 17.76 -2.45
N ARG A 322 4.44 17.06 -1.47
CA ARG A 322 5.68 16.30 -1.67
C ARG A 322 5.40 15.05 -2.50
N LEU A 323 4.31 14.35 -2.20
CA LEU A 323 3.86 13.22 -3.01
C LEU A 323 3.55 13.64 -4.44
N LEU A 324 2.83 14.75 -4.63
CA LEU A 324 2.55 15.30 -5.96
C LEU A 324 3.85 15.61 -6.72
N ALA A 325 4.82 16.25 -6.07
CA ALA A 325 6.13 16.54 -6.66
C ALA A 325 6.89 15.26 -7.03
N MET A 326 6.86 14.23 -6.18
CA MET A 326 7.49 12.94 -6.43
C MET A 326 6.93 12.28 -7.69
N HIS A 327 5.61 12.33 -7.90
CA HIS A 327 5.01 11.82 -9.14
C HIS A 327 5.54 12.57 -10.38
N GLY A 328 5.74 13.89 -10.30
CA GLY A 328 6.35 14.65 -11.39
C GLY A 328 7.79 14.22 -11.70
N VAL A 329 8.59 13.91 -10.67
CA VAL A 329 9.95 13.36 -10.82
C VAL A 329 9.92 11.96 -11.44
N VAL A 330 9.04 11.08 -10.94
CA VAL A 330 8.86 9.72 -11.48
C VAL A 330 8.43 9.77 -12.94
N SER A 331 7.51 10.65 -13.34
CA SER A 331 7.14 10.85 -14.75
C SER A 331 8.34 11.25 -15.60
N ALA A 332 9.19 12.15 -15.12
CA ALA A 332 10.39 12.55 -15.84
C ALA A 332 11.39 11.39 -15.98
N MET A 333 11.60 10.60 -14.93
CA MET A 333 12.46 9.40 -14.96
C MET A 333 11.94 8.34 -15.93
N ARG A 334 10.62 8.25 -16.10
CA ARG A 334 9.95 7.37 -17.06
C ARG A 334 9.87 7.94 -18.48
N TRP A 335 10.52 9.07 -18.75
CA TRP A 335 10.48 9.75 -20.05
C TRP A 335 9.06 10.15 -20.50
N GLU A 336 8.23 10.58 -19.55
CA GLU A 336 6.87 11.11 -19.77
C GLU A 336 6.86 12.64 -19.58
N PRO A 337 7.48 13.44 -20.47
CA PRO A 337 7.69 14.87 -20.24
C PRO A 337 6.38 15.68 -20.20
N GLY A 338 5.35 15.27 -20.94
CA GLY A 338 4.03 15.92 -20.89
C GLY A 338 3.40 15.79 -19.51
N ARG A 339 3.40 14.57 -18.96
CA ARG A 339 2.90 14.29 -17.62
C ARG A 339 3.71 15.00 -16.55
N ALA A 340 5.04 14.94 -16.63
CA ALA A 340 5.90 15.66 -15.69
C ALA A 340 5.57 17.17 -15.65
N LEU A 341 5.37 17.80 -16.81
CA LEU A 341 5.00 19.22 -16.91
C LEU A 341 3.61 19.51 -16.33
N ASP A 342 2.63 18.64 -16.59
CA ASP A 342 1.27 18.80 -16.06
C ASP A 342 1.24 18.66 -14.53
N ILE A 343 1.95 17.68 -13.97
CA ILE A 343 2.05 17.51 -12.52
C ILE A 343 2.75 18.71 -11.87
N ILE A 344 3.82 19.23 -12.47
CA ILE A 344 4.49 20.45 -12.01
C ILE A 344 3.53 21.65 -12.04
N ARG A 345 2.66 21.75 -13.05
CA ARG A 345 1.64 22.81 -13.12
C ARG A 345 0.58 22.66 -12.04
N LEU A 346 0.12 21.44 -11.75
CA LEU A 346 -0.79 21.18 -10.63
C LEU A 346 -0.13 21.58 -9.30
N LEU A 347 1.14 21.20 -9.09
CA LEU A 347 1.91 21.58 -7.91
C LEU A 347 2.01 23.10 -7.76
N SER A 348 2.33 23.82 -8.85
CA SER A 348 2.37 25.29 -8.83
C SER A 348 1.02 25.90 -8.45
N LYS A 349 -0.10 25.35 -8.96
CA LYS A 349 -1.45 25.82 -8.65
C LYS A 349 -1.88 25.54 -7.21
N SER A 350 -1.30 24.53 -6.58
CA SER A 350 -1.60 24.19 -5.18
C SER A 350 -1.03 25.19 -4.15
N GLN A 351 -0.21 26.15 -4.61
CA GLN A 351 0.39 27.21 -3.78
C GLN A 351 -0.43 28.50 -3.77
N ASP A 352 -1.32 28.67 -4.76
CA ASP A 352 -2.26 29.80 -4.87
C ASP A 352 -3.53 29.50 -4.07
#